data_AF-A0A924PRU4-F1
#
_entry.id   AF-A0A924PRU4-F1
#
_cell.length_a   1.000
_cell.length_b   1.000
_cell.length_c   1.000
_cell.angle_alpha   90.00
_cell.angle_beta   90.00
_cell.angle_gamma   90.00
#
_symmetry.space_group_name_H-M   'P 1'
#
loop_
_entity.id
_entity.type
_entity.pdbx_description
1 polymer ?
#
loop_
_entity_poly.entity_id
_entity_poly.type
_entity_poly.pdbx_seq_one_letter_code
_entity_poly.pdbx_strand_id
1 'polypeptide(L)'
;MKSIGTPALRSAATGRHHPVTIKVADSFFERFRGLMFTKSLPAGHALLLMGCPSVHTAFMRYAIDVLYLDGQGRVLKCVPRLRPWRISSSGLGLFAARRVGGVNTLELPSGSIERLRLQVGDQVDHALLIANQQPQAPLGTEKTDAAPSTSVHRQRGAAMVEFVVVGPIVTLLGLSAAQYGMFFNAKNMINHASFMAARAGSFSNAKADKATEAYIKALLPLYGGGKDLSSRTKALAEATLDLKNPIHLRVEILNPTKESFDDWSEPALQTALKTGSLRVIPNANLAYKLADATSAKQLGVNKDFKNINGELVKNSSGQSLTDANLLKLRITHAYEPKVPFMKAFIINYMKWMDTKEDAARTAMIADGRIPIVSNVTVQMQSAAIESPALVSAPGEGNHGAPQDPGEPPITADPGPSPSDPGGTGNGSGTCQGAACPVCPNTVKQVLSADALFKFDKSSLSDMLPGGTAQLDRLIEYAKTTKPTSVTVVGYTDHLGTLAHNQKLSEDRAKTVRDYLKAHGFPDVPIKVVGKADADPIVDSATCAKLPKAQEINCLQPNRRVEVLLHGV
;
A
#
# COMPACT_ATOMS: atom_id res chain seq x y z
N MET A 1 -15.50 33.36 33.88
CA MET A 1 -14.48 34.10 34.65
C MET A 1 -15.13 35.23 35.41
N LYS A 2 -15.22 35.09 36.74
CA LYS A 2 -15.72 36.15 37.64
C LYS A 2 -14.56 37.10 37.98
N SER A 3 -14.83 38.40 38.06
CA SER A 3 -13.89 39.41 38.57
C SER A 3 -14.25 39.69 40.02
N ILE A 4 -13.36 39.41 40.96
CA ILE A 4 -13.61 39.59 42.40
C ILE A 4 -12.55 40.56 42.95
N GLY A 5 -12.93 41.82 43.14
CA GLY A 5 -12.11 42.86 43.78
C GLY A 5 -10.85 43.28 43.02
N THR A 6 -10.09 44.22 43.60
CA THR A 6 -8.76 44.64 43.13
C THR A 6 -7.69 43.95 44.00
N PRO A 7 -7.26 42.74 43.65
CA PRO A 7 -6.23 42.02 44.41
C PRO A 7 -4.86 42.69 44.24
N ALA A 8 -3.99 42.45 45.21
CA ALA A 8 -2.65 43.03 45.25
C ALA A 8 -1.58 41.94 45.31
N LEU A 9 -0.52 42.10 44.52
CA LEU A 9 0.73 41.36 44.71
C LEU A 9 1.58 42.12 45.72
N ARG A 10 1.95 41.46 46.82
CA ARG A 10 2.78 42.04 47.88
C ARG A 10 4.17 41.43 47.82
N SER A 11 5.19 42.27 47.64
CA SER A 11 6.58 41.82 47.74
C SER A 11 6.95 41.49 49.18
N ALA A 12 7.52 40.31 49.42
CA ALA A 12 8.02 39.88 50.72
C ALA A 12 9.27 40.66 51.14
N ALA A 13 10.10 41.10 50.17
CA ALA A 13 11.34 41.81 50.44
C ALA A 13 11.13 43.31 50.76
N THR A 14 10.17 43.97 50.11
CA THR A 14 9.99 45.43 50.24
C THR A 14 8.63 45.85 50.80
N GLY A 15 7.71 44.89 51.04
CA GLY A 15 6.35 45.18 51.50
C GLY A 15 5.49 45.98 50.50
N ARG A 16 5.97 46.17 49.26
CA ARG A 16 5.30 47.01 48.24
C ARG A 16 4.10 46.27 47.65
N HIS A 17 2.99 46.97 47.52
CA HIS A 17 1.77 46.45 46.90
C HIS A 17 1.69 46.87 45.43
N HIS A 18 1.42 45.90 44.56
CA HIS A 18 1.17 46.10 43.14
C HIS A 18 -0.28 45.74 42.82
N PRO A 19 -1.14 46.70 42.47
CA PRO A 19 -2.52 46.41 42.11
C PRO A 19 -2.57 45.65 40.78
N VAL A 20 -3.27 44.51 40.76
CA VAL A 20 -3.46 43.69 39.55
C VAL A 20 -4.89 43.19 39.53
N THR A 21 -5.56 43.28 38.39
CA THR A 21 -6.92 42.72 38.22
C THR A 21 -6.81 41.22 37.93
N ILE A 22 -7.20 40.36 38.88
CA ILE A 22 -7.16 38.91 38.71
C ILE A 22 -8.51 38.40 38.22
N LYS A 23 -8.49 37.67 37.09
CA LYS A 23 -9.60 36.81 36.67
C LYS A 23 -9.38 35.41 37.24
N VAL A 24 -10.44 34.77 37.71
CA VAL A 24 -10.35 33.43 38.28
C VAL A 24 -10.90 32.41 37.30
N ALA A 25 -10.18 31.29 37.17
CA ALA A 25 -10.64 30.04 36.57
C ALA A 25 -10.58 28.94 37.64
N ASP A 26 -11.74 28.58 38.17
CA ASP A 26 -11.91 27.57 39.22
C ASP A 26 -12.51 26.25 38.67
N SER A 27 -13.24 26.33 37.56
CA SER A 27 -13.82 25.18 36.89
C SER A 27 -12.82 24.48 35.96
N PHE A 28 -13.08 23.21 35.65
CA PHE A 28 -12.24 22.42 34.74
C PHE A 28 -12.12 23.07 33.36
N PHE A 29 -13.24 23.49 32.77
CA PHE A 29 -13.26 24.07 31.42
C PHE A 29 -12.57 25.45 31.35
N GLU A 30 -12.72 26.28 32.38
CA GLU A 30 -12.05 27.59 32.42
C GLU A 30 -10.54 27.45 32.58
N ARG A 31 -10.06 26.45 33.35
CA ARG A 31 -8.63 26.16 33.49
C ARG A 31 -8.04 25.57 32.21
N PHE A 32 -8.77 24.65 31.57
CA PHE A 32 -8.35 24.07 30.29
C PHE A 32 -8.27 25.14 29.20
N ARG A 33 -9.30 26.00 29.07
CA ARG A 33 -9.31 27.09 28.09
C ARG A 33 -8.19 28.09 28.36
N GLY A 34 -7.97 28.46 29.63
CA GLY A 34 -6.94 29.39 30.05
C GLY A 34 -6.88 30.63 29.15
N LEU A 35 -5.68 30.93 28.64
CA LEU A 35 -5.42 31.99 27.67
C LEU A 35 -5.38 31.48 26.21
N MET A 36 -5.76 30.24 25.92
CA MET A 36 -5.83 29.73 24.54
C MET A 36 -6.81 30.56 23.71
N PHE A 37 -6.43 30.81 22.45
CA PHE A 37 -7.19 31.63 21.49
C PHE A 37 -7.39 33.10 21.90
N THR A 38 -6.72 33.59 22.94
CA THR A 38 -6.66 35.02 23.26
C THR A 38 -5.58 35.72 22.43
N LYS A 39 -5.77 36.99 22.10
CA LYS A 39 -4.80 37.79 21.34
C LYS A 39 -3.65 38.32 22.20
N SER A 40 -3.92 38.64 23.46
CA SER A 40 -2.96 39.10 24.47
C SER A 40 -3.59 39.07 25.87
N LEU A 41 -2.73 39.11 26.90
CA LEU A 41 -3.14 39.40 28.28
C LEU A 41 -2.79 40.87 28.59
N PRO A 42 -3.78 41.76 28.84
CA PRO A 42 -3.51 43.18 29.05
C PRO A 42 -2.61 43.46 30.26
N ALA A 43 -1.85 44.56 30.20
CA ALA A 43 -1.08 45.02 31.34
C ALA A 43 -1.98 45.27 32.56
N GLY A 44 -1.48 44.96 33.77
CA GLY A 44 -2.25 45.08 35.00
C GLY A 44 -3.34 44.03 35.20
N HIS A 45 -3.43 43.01 34.34
CA HIS A 45 -4.34 41.88 34.50
C HIS A 45 -3.56 40.58 34.74
N ALA A 46 -4.20 39.63 35.42
CA ALA A 46 -3.68 38.29 35.62
C ALA A 46 -4.80 37.25 35.56
N LEU A 47 -4.42 35.99 35.29
CA LEU A 47 -5.34 34.85 35.36
C LEU A 47 -4.89 33.91 36.48
N LEU A 48 -5.76 33.67 37.46
CA LEU A 48 -5.54 32.71 38.55
C LEU A 48 -6.24 31.39 38.25
N LEU A 49 -5.43 30.34 38.10
CA LEU A 49 -5.85 28.96 37.91
C LEU A 49 -5.83 28.25 39.27
N MET A 50 -7.01 27.93 39.81
CA MET A 50 -7.11 27.26 41.11
C MET A 50 -6.75 25.77 41.00
N GLY A 51 -5.94 25.25 41.94
CA GLY A 51 -5.55 23.84 42.02
C GLY A 51 -4.89 23.31 40.75
N CYS A 52 -4.02 24.12 40.13
CA CYS A 52 -3.34 23.83 38.87
C CYS A 52 -1.83 23.85 39.09
N PRO A 53 -1.16 22.68 39.22
CA PRO A 53 0.29 22.59 39.44
C PRO A 53 1.12 22.61 38.15
N SER A 54 0.48 22.65 36.97
CA SER A 54 1.14 22.59 35.67
C SER A 54 0.32 23.34 34.63
N VAL A 55 1.01 24.09 33.78
CA VAL A 55 0.41 24.87 32.69
C VAL A 55 1.11 24.56 31.36
N HIS A 56 0.39 24.74 30.26
CA HIS A 56 0.94 24.64 28.92
C HIS A 56 0.64 25.90 28.13
N THR A 57 1.50 26.21 27.15
CA THR A 57 1.31 27.31 26.20
C THR A 57 1.02 26.80 24.78
N ALA A 58 0.53 25.55 24.65
CA ALA A 58 0.04 25.01 23.39
C ALA A 58 -1.09 25.92 22.83
N PHE A 59 -1.08 26.14 21.51
CA PHE A 59 -2.04 27.01 20.81
C PHE A 59 -2.06 28.50 21.25
N MET A 60 -1.09 28.96 22.02
CA MET A 60 -0.89 30.38 22.33
C MET A 60 0.01 31.06 21.28
N ARG A 61 -0.15 32.38 21.11
CA ARG A 61 0.63 33.19 20.16
C ARG A 61 1.64 34.13 20.82
N TYR A 62 1.66 34.21 22.15
CA TYR A 62 2.51 35.12 22.91
C TYR A 62 3.04 34.42 24.17
N ALA A 63 4.16 34.91 24.69
CA ALA A 63 4.74 34.42 25.93
C ALA A 63 4.02 35.00 27.15
N ILE A 64 4.08 34.29 28.27
CA ILE A 64 3.52 34.72 29.56
C ILE A 64 4.54 34.49 30.68
N ASP A 65 4.38 35.23 31.77
CA ASP A 65 5.08 34.97 33.02
C ASP A 65 4.18 34.13 33.93
N VAL A 66 4.74 33.15 34.63
CA VAL A 66 3.97 32.21 35.44
C VAL A 66 4.51 32.19 36.87
N LEU A 67 3.62 32.32 37.84
CA LEU A 67 3.92 32.11 39.26
C LEU A 67 3.16 30.89 39.77
N TYR A 68 3.86 29.94 40.38
CA TYR A 68 3.22 28.88 41.16
C TYR A 68 3.06 29.34 42.60
N LEU A 69 1.87 29.20 43.14
CA LEU A 69 1.50 29.65 44.49
C LEU A 69 1.11 28.45 45.35
N ASP A 70 1.34 28.54 46.66
CA ASP A 70 0.75 27.60 47.62
C ASP A 70 -0.76 27.86 47.84
N GLY A 71 -1.36 27.08 48.75
CA GLY A 71 -2.77 27.20 49.10
C GLY A 71 -3.13 28.53 49.78
N GLN A 72 -2.14 29.27 50.28
CA GLN A 72 -2.29 30.56 50.95
C GLN A 72 -1.89 31.74 50.05
N GLY A 73 -1.43 31.50 48.82
CA GLY A 73 -1.03 32.53 47.87
C GLY A 73 0.44 32.96 47.94
N ARG A 74 1.30 32.23 48.66
CA ARG A 74 2.75 32.48 48.65
C ARG A 74 3.38 31.93 47.39
N VAL A 75 4.25 32.70 46.75
CA VAL A 75 4.97 32.32 45.53
C VAL A 75 6.00 31.23 45.85
N LEU A 76 5.81 30.06 45.25
CA LEU A 76 6.70 28.91 45.32
C LEU A 76 7.77 28.92 44.21
N LYS A 77 7.41 29.38 43.02
CA LYS A 77 8.28 29.37 41.85
C LYS A 77 7.86 30.43 40.83
N CYS A 78 8.85 31.13 40.28
CA CYS A 78 8.68 32.09 39.19
C CYS A 78 9.22 31.50 37.88
N VAL A 79 8.45 31.59 36.79
CA VAL A 79 8.87 31.19 35.44
C VAL A 79 8.69 32.38 34.50
N PRO A 80 9.75 33.15 34.23
CA PRO A 80 9.67 34.30 33.33
C PRO A 80 9.63 33.85 31.87
N ARG A 81 8.84 34.56 31.05
CA ARG A 81 8.81 34.46 29.59
C ARG A 81 8.63 33.04 29.06
N LEU A 82 7.63 32.32 29.59
CA LEU A 82 7.25 31.01 29.08
C LEU A 82 6.72 31.15 27.64
N ARG A 83 7.53 30.72 26.66
CA ARG A 83 7.25 30.85 25.22
C ARG A 83 6.10 29.94 24.78
N PRO A 84 5.44 30.21 23.63
CA PRO A 84 4.50 29.28 23.01
C PRO A 84 5.06 27.86 22.84
N TRP A 85 4.17 26.86 22.87
CA TRP A 85 4.52 25.42 22.73
C TRP A 85 5.51 24.91 23.78
N ARG A 86 5.29 25.28 25.05
CA ARG A 86 6.04 24.82 26.21
C ARG A 86 5.10 24.31 27.29
N ILE A 87 5.64 23.48 28.17
CA ILE A 87 4.96 22.98 29.37
C ILE A 87 5.83 23.38 30.55
N SER A 88 5.20 23.84 31.63
CA SER A 88 5.86 24.15 32.88
C SER A 88 5.05 23.58 34.03
N SER A 89 5.73 23.07 35.04
CA SER A 89 5.14 22.60 36.30
C SER A 89 5.79 23.26 37.50
N SER A 90 5.10 23.21 38.64
CA SER A 90 5.60 23.70 39.93
C SER A 90 6.82 22.93 40.43
N GLY A 91 7.03 21.70 39.96
CA GLY A 91 8.10 20.80 40.42
C GLY A 91 7.82 20.14 41.77
N LEU A 92 6.65 20.40 42.38
CA LEU A 92 6.23 19.75 43.64
C LEU A 92 5.52 18.43 43.36
N GLY A 93 5.98 17.35 43.99
CA GLY A 93 5.29 16.06 43.99
C GLY A 93 3.94 16.12 44.73
N LEU A 94 3.05 15.17 44.46
CA LEU A 94 1.65 15.15 44.95
C LEU A 94 1.55 15.27 46.49
N PHE A 95 2.45 14.61 47.23
CA PHE A 95 2.50 14.67 48.69
C PHE A 95 2.95 16.04 49.21
N ALA A 96 3.93 16.66 48.56
CA ALA A 96 4.42 17.99 48.92
C ALA A 96 3.38 19.07 48.61
N ALA A 97 2.69 18.96 47.46
CA ALA A 97 1.59 19.84 47.09
C ALA A 97 0.44 19.82 48.11
N ARG A 98 0.16 18.66 48.72
CA ARG A 98 -0.87 18.54 49.76
C ARG A 98 -0.47 19.19 51.08
N ARG A 99 0.82 19.17 51.46
CA ARG A 99 1.31 19.84 52.68
C ARG A 99 1.19 21.36 52.62
N VAL A 100 1.30 21.94 51.42
CA VAL A 100 1.20 23.39 51.20
C VAL A 100 -0.22 23.86 50.86
N GLY A 101 -1.24 23.01 51.08
CA GLY A 101 -2.65 23.37 50.84
C GLY A 101 -3.08 23.35 49.36
N GLY A 102 -2.31 22.69 48.50
CA GLY A 102 -2.49 22.67 47.04
C GLY A 102 -1.60 23.69 46.32
N VAL A 103 -1.45 23.54 45.02
CA VAL A 103 -0.69 24.48 44.18
C VAL A 103 -1.64 25.19 43.23
N ASN A 104 -1.60 26.51 43.25
CA ASN A 104 -2.33 27.38 42.33
C ASN A 104 -1.33 27.98 41.33
N THR A 105 -1.81 28.44 40.17
CA THR A 105 -0.96 29.11 39.18
C THR A 105 -1.52 30.48 38.83
N LEU A 106 -0.68 31.52 38.88
CA LEU A 106 -1.00 32.86 38.43
C LEU A 106 -0.23 33.16 37.13
N GLU A 107 -0.98 33.43 36.06
CA GLU A 107 -0.44 33.83 34.75
C GLU A 107 -0.47 35.35 34.60
N LEU A 108 0.66 35.91 34.19
CA LEU A 108 0.90 37.35 34.03
C LEU A 108 1.38 37.67 32.61
N PRO A 109 1.22 38.92 32.13
CA PRO A 109 1.84 39.36 30.89
C PRO A 109 3.35 39.14 30.95
N SER A 110 3.95 38.70 29.83
CA SER A 110 5.40 38.50 29.70
C SER A 110 6.19 39.71 30.22
N GLY A 111 7.23 39.45 31.02
CA GLY A 111 8.09 40.48 31.61
C GLY A 111 7.52 41.15 32.87
N SER A 112 6.37 40.69 33.38
CA SER A 112 5.81 41.20 34.65
C SER A 112 6.63 40.81 35.87
N ILE A 113 7.26 39.64 35.90
CA ILE A 113 8.16 39.21 36.99
C ILE A 113 9.33 40.19 37.12
N GLU A 114 9.94 40.56 36.00
CA GLU A 114 11.05 41.50 35.96
C GLU A 114 10.59 42.93 36.29
N ARG A 115 9.51 43.40 35.67
CA ARG A 115 8.95 44.75 35.86
C ARG A 115 8.47 45.00 37.30
N LEU A 116 7.86 43.99 37.92
CA LEU A 116 7.35 44.07 39.29
C LEU A 116 8.35 43.54 40.33
N ARG A 117 9.53 43.07 39.90
CA ARG A 117 10.59 42.49 40.74
C ARG A 117 10.08 41.36 41.65
N LEU A 118 9.25 40.48 41.11
CA LEU A 118 8.62 39.39 41.84
C LEU A 118 9.60 38.24 42.09
N GLN A 119 9.56 37.67 43.29
CA GLN A 119 10.46 36.61 43.75
C GLN A 119 9.71 35.51 44.51
N VAL A 120 10.38 34.37 44.70
CA VAL A 120 9.89 33.29 45.55
C VAL A 120 9.75 33.81 46.98
N GLY A 121 8.60 33.53 47.60
CA GLY A 121 8.24 34.03 48.93
C GLY A 121 7.30 35.25 48.92
N ASP A 122 7.14 35.93 47.78
CA ASP A 122 6.14 37.00 47.65
C ASP A 122 4.71 36.48 47.88
N GLN A 123 3.79 37.37 48.21
CA GLN A 123 2.42 37.03 48.61
C GLN A 123 1.40 37.58 47.61
N VAL A 124 0.44 36.74 47.22
CA VAL A 124 -0.70 37.13 46.38
C VAL A 124 -1.93 37.24 47.26
N ASP A 125 -2.42 38.47 47.44
CA ASP A 125 -3.60 38.74 48.26
C ASP A 125 -4.85 38.65 47.38
N HIS A 126 -5.59 37.54 47.49
CA HIS A 126 -6.86 37.33 46.79
C HIS A 126 -7.85 36.60 47.71
N ALA A 127 -9.11 37.00 47.71
CA ALA A 127 -10.14 36.47 48.62
C ALA A 127 -10.24 34.93 48.59
N LEU A 128 -10.05 34.31 47.41
CA LEU A 128 -10.07 32.85 47.24
C LEU A 128 -8.80 32.12 47.72
N LEU A 129 -7.68 32.83 47.88
CA LEU A 129 -6.44 32.29 48.46
C LEU A 129 -6.43 32.48 49.98
N ILE A 130 -7.09 33.54 50.48
CA ILE A 130 -7.22 33.86 51.91
C ILE A 130 -8.30 33.01 52.59
N ALA A 131 -9.40 32.69 51.90
CA ALA A 131 -10.52 31.90 52.45
C ALA A 131 -10.15 30.45 52.85
N ASN A 132 -8.96 29.95 52.49
CA ASN A 132 -8.44 28.64 52.91
C ASN A 132 -7.61 28.68 54.22
N GLN A 133 -7.62 29.80 54.96
CA GLN A 133 -7.08 29.88 56.31
C GLN A 133 -7.98 29.16 57.33
N GLN A 134 -7.99 27.83 57.35
CA GLN A 134 -8.32 27.10 58.58
C GLN A 134 -7.03 26.89 59.39
N PRO A 135 -6.99 27.22 60.70
CA PRO A 135 -5.83 26.94 61.54
C PRO A 135 -5.60 25.44 61.62
N GLN A 136 -4.39 24.97 61.32
CA GLN A 136 -3.97 23.63 61.73
C GLN A 136 -3.91 23.61 63.25
N ALA A 137 -4.82 22.85 63.87
CA ALA A 137 -4.75 22.53 65.29
C ALA A 137 -3.43 21.78 65.59
N PRO A 138 -2.79 22.02 66.75
CA PRO A 138 -1.50 21.43 67.08
C PRO A 138 -1.62 19.91 67.22
N LEU A 139 -0.54 19.20 66.87
CA LEU A 139 -0.40 17.74 67.00
C LEU A 139 -0.74 17.29 68.43
N GLY A 140 -1.95 16.76 68.61
CA GLY A 140 -2.38 16.02 69.79
C GLY A 140 -2.21 14.52 69.54
N THR A 141 -1.44 13.88 70.41
CA THR A 141 -1.32 12.44 70.56
C THR A 141 -2.64 11.84 71.03
N GLU A 142 -3.26 10.95 70.25
CA GLU A 142 -3.99 9.79 70.81
C GLU A 142 -4.34 8.77 69.73
N LYS A 143 -4.00 7.51 70.02
CA LYS A 143 -4.51 6.31 69.33
C LYS A 143 -5.94 6.09 69.78
N THR A 144 -6.83 5.72 68.87
CA THR A 144 -7.87 4.71 69.11
C THR A 144 -8.45 4.24 67.77
N ASP A 145 -8.79 2.96 67.75
CA ASP A 145 -9.10 2.15 66.59
C ASP A 145 -10.35 2.58 65.82
N ALA A 146 -10.22 2.70 64.51
CA ALA A 146 -11.35 2.69 63.58
C ALA A 146 -10.93 2.00 62.27
N ALA A 147 -11.83 1.13 61.79
CA ALA A 147 -11.71 0.28 60.61
C ALA A 147 -11.11 0.98 59.37
N PRO A 148 -10.46 0.24 58.44
CA PRO A 148 -9.86 0.85 57.27
C PRO A 148 -10.97 1.36 56.35
N SER A 149 -11.27 2.67 56.43
CA SER A 149 -12.00 3.34 55.37
C SER A 149 -11.15 3.23 54.11
N THR A 150 -11.65 2.47 53.13
CA THR A 150 -11.08 2.40 51.80
C THR A 150 -11.16 3.80 51.20
N SER A 151 -10.08 4.57 51.31
CA SER A 151 -9.98 5.83 50.60
C SER A 151 -9.94 5.51 49.11
N VAL A 152 -11.10 5.56 48.46
CA VAL A 152 -11.20 5.52 47.01
C VAL A 152 -10.31 6.64 46.48
N HIS A 153 -9.19 6.26 45.88
CA HIS A 153 -8.33 7.17 45.14
C HIS A 153 -9.16 7.78 44.02
N ARG A 154 -9.72 8.97 44.26
CA ARG A 154 -10.42 9.72 43.22
C ARG A 154 -9.36 10.25 42.27
N GLN A 155 -9.06 9.48 41.22
CA GLN A 155 -8.27 9.93 40.06
C GLN A 155 -8.95 11.21 39.52
N ARG A 156 -8.37 12.38 39.85
CA ARG A 156 -8.87 13.68 39.41
C ARG A 156 -7.97 14.19 38.29
N GLY A 157 -8.49 14.15 37.06
CA GLY A 157 -8.20 15.13 36.00
C GLY A 157 -6.98 14.92 35.09
N ALA A 158 -5.89 14.29 35.54
CA ALA A 158 -4.69 14.13 34.68
C ALA A 158 -4.96 13.21 33.48
N ALA A 159 -5.62 12.07 33.70
CA ALA A 159 -6.00 11.13 32.64
C ALA A 159 -6.98 11.72 31.62
N MET A 160 -7.84 12.66 32.02
CA MET A 160 -8.78 13.32 31.09
C MET A 160 -8.08 14.32 30.17
N VAL A 161 -7.03 15.01 30.64
CA VAL A 161 -6.26 15.94 29.80
C VAL A 161 -5.39 15.17 28.80
N GLU A 162 -4.73 14.10 29.26
CA GLU A 162 -4.04 13.17 28.37
C GLU A 162 -5.01 12.57 27.35
N PHE A 163 -6.20 12.13 27.76
CA PHE A 163 -7.20 11.58 26.83
C PHE A 163 -7.75 12.62 25.84
N VAL A 164 -7.95 13.87 26.23
CA VAL A 164 -8.48 14.91 25.31
C VAL A 164 -7.44 15.36 24.27
N VAL A 165 -6.14 15.28 24.59
CA VAL A 165 -5.07 15.61 23.64
C VAL A 165 -4.66 14.38 22.83
N VAL A 166 -4.42 13.25 23.49
CA VAL A 166 -3.94 12.01 22.88
C VAL A 166 -5.08 11.24 22.22
N GLY A 167 -6.28 11.26 22.79
CA GLY A 167 -7.45 10.54 22.27
C GLY A 167 -7.77 10.88 20.81
N PRO A 168 -7.95 12.14 20.43
CA PRO A 168 -8.20 12.50 19.03
C PRO A 168 -7.06 12.08 18.09
N ILE A 169 -5.79 12.19 18.53
CA ILE A 169 -4.63 11.79 17.74
C ILE A 169 -4.61 10.27 17.55
N VAL A 170 -4.79 9.50 18.61
CA VAL A 170 -4.81 8.04 18.57
C VAL A 170 -6.02 7.53 17.79
N THR A 171 -7.19 8.17 17.93
CA THR A 171 -8.37 7.87 17.13
C THR A 171 -8.10 8.16 15.64
N LEU A 172 -7.47 9.29 15.31
CA LEU A 172 -7.09 9.61 13.93
C LEU A 172 -6.12 8.57 13.36
N LEU A 173 -5.09 8.19 14.14
CA LEU A 173 -4.13 7.16 13.75
C LEU A 173 -4.80 5.79 13.55
N GLY A 174 -5.72 5.41 14.44
CA GLY A 174 -6.49 4.16 14.33
C GLY A 174 -7.41 4.15 13.11
N LEU A 175 -8.14 5.23 12.85
CA LEU A 175 -8.97 5.38 11.64
C LEU A 175 -8.12 5.40 10.37
N SER A 176 -6.94 6.02 10.42
CA SER A 176 -5.97 6.03 9.31
C SER A 176 -5.45 4.62 9.04
N ALA A 177 -5.09 3.86 10.07
CA ALA A 177 -4.64 2.48 9.93
C ALA A 177 -5.74 1.57 9.35
N ALA A 178 -6.99 1.72 9.82
CA ALA A 178 -8.14 0.99 9.26
C ALA A 178 -8.38 1.34 7.77
N GLN A 179 -8.37 2.64 7.44
CA GLN A 179 -8.52 3.11 6.06
C GLN A 179 -7.36 2.62 5.17
N TYR A 180 -6.13 2.61 5.68
CA TYR A 180 -4.95 2.07 4.99
C TYR A 180 -5.09 0.56 4.75
N GLY A 181 -5.55 -0.21 5.74
CA GLY A 181 -5.80 -1.65 5.58
C GLY A 181 -6.81 -1.96 4.48
N MET A 182 -7.91 -1.19 4.41
CA MET A 182 -8.90 -1.32 3.34
C MET A 182 -8.34 -0.93 1.97
N PHE A 183 -7.55 0.15 1.92
CA PHE A 183 -6.88 0.58 0.69
C PHE A 183 -5.86 -0.44 0.20
N PHE A 184 -5.07 -1.03 1.10
CA PHE A 184 -4.09 -2.06 0.78
C PHE A 184 -4.76 -3.32 0.21
N ASN A 185 -5.85 -3.77 0.83
CA ASN A 185 -6.66 -4.87 0.31
C ASN A 185 -7.20 -4.54 -1.09
N ALA A 186 -7.79 -3.35 -1.27
CA ALA A 186 -8.28 -2.89 -2.57
C ALA A 186 -7.19 -2.86 -3.64
N LYS A 187 -5.98 -2.37 -3.31
CA LYS A 187 -4.83 -2.34 -4.23
C LYS A 187 -4.43 -3.75 -4.67
N ASN A 188 -4.35 -4.70 -3.74
CA ASN A 188 -4.02 -6.10 -4.08
C ASN A 188 -5.07 -6.71 -5.02
N MET A 189 -6.35 -6.45 -4.76
CA MET A 189 -7.44 -6.90 -5.61
C MET A 189 -7.42 -6.25 -7.00
N ILE A 190 -7.13 -4.95 -7.08
CA ILE A 190 -6.97 -4.21 -8.33
C ILE A 190 -5.80 -4.76 -9.15
N ASN A 191 -4.67 -5.07 -8.52
CA ASN A 191 -3.52 -5.66 -9.20
C ASN A 191 -3.86 -7.05 -9.79
N HIS A 192 -4.51 -7.90 -9.00
CA HIS A 192 -4.99 -9.21 -9.47
C HIS A 192 -6.01 -9.06 -10.61
N ALA A 193 -6.97 -8.15 -10.45
CA ALA A 193 -7.97 -7.87 -11.48
C ALA A 193 -7.34 -7.34 -12.78
N SER A 194 -6.28 -6.53 -12.66
CA SER A 194 -5.52 -6.02 -13.81
C SER A 194 -4.85 -7.15 -14.57
N PHE A 195 -4.25 -8.12 -13.86
CA PHE A 195 -3.69 -9.31 -14.49
C PHE A 195 -4.76 -10.16 -15.20
N MET A 196 -5.92 -10.34 -14.58
CA MET A 196 -7.05 -11.05 -15.19
C MET A 196 -7.58 -10.32 -16.44
N ALA A 197 -7.62 -8.99 -16.41
CA ALA A 197 -8.00 -8.14 -17.54
C ALA A 197 -7.02 -8.30 -18.70
N ALA A 198 -5.71 -8.19 -18.43
CA ALA A 198 -4.66 -8.35 -19.42
C ALA A 198 -4.69 -9.75 -20.01
N ARG A 199 -4.81 -10.79 -19.18
CA ARG A 199 -4.95 -12.17 -19.63
C ARG A 199 -6.15 -12.32 -20.57
N ALA A 200 -7.34 -11.88 -20.17
CA ALA A 200 -8.53 -11.95 -21.01
C ALA A 200 -8.34 -11.19 -22.35
N GLY A 201 -7.74 -10.00 -22.30
CA GLY A 201 -7.40 -9.22 -23.50
C GLY A 201 -6.43 -9.94 -24.44
N SER A 202 -5.43 -10.63 -23.91
CA SER A 202 -4.40 -11.34 -24.69
C SER A 202 -4.97 -12.49 -25.54
N PHE A 203 -6.07 -13.12 -25.10
CA PHE A 203 -6.77 -14.17 -25.84
C PHE A 203 -7.92 -13.64 -26.71
N SER A 204 -8.32 -12.38 -26.50
CA SER A 204 -9.47 -11.77 -27.14
C SER A 204 -9.09 -10.70 -28.15
N ASN A 205 -7.96 -10.89 -28.84
CA ASN A 205 -7.45 -9.97 -29.85
C ASN A 205 -7.20 -8.52 -29.36
N ALA A 206 -6.75 -8.36 -28.11
CA ALA A 206 -6.55 -7.06 -27.46
C ALA A 206 -7.83 -6.21 -27.32
N LYS A 207 -9.01 -6.85 -27.29
CA LYS A 207 -10.30 -6.16 -27.09
C LYS A 207 -10.47 -5.60 -25.67
N ALA A 208 -10.60 -4.27 -25.57
CA ALA A 208 -10.74 -3.56 -24.29
C ALA A 208 -12.02 -3.91 -23.52
N ASP A 209 -13.13 -4.21 -24.22
CA ASP A 209 -14.38 -4.65 -23.60
C ASP A 209 -14.21 -5.98 -22.86
N LYS A 210 -13.45 -6.92 -23.43
CA LYS A 210 -13.15 -8.22 -22.81
C LYS A 210 -12.21 -8.11 -21.63
N ALA A 211 -11.20 -7.24 -21.73
CA ALA A 211 -10.35 -6.91 -20.60
C ALA A 211 -11.17 -6.28 -19.46
N THR A 212 -12.05 -5.32 -19.77
CA THR A 212 -12.91 -4.64 -18.80
C THR A 212 -13.90 -5.60 -18.13
N GLU A 213 -14.52 -6.49 -18.89
CA GLU A 213 -15.43 -7.51 -18.35
C GLU A 213 -14.72 -8.44 -17.36
N ALA A 214 -13.51 -8.90 -17.70
CA ALA A 214 -12.69 -9.73 -16.81
C ALA A 214 -12.22 -8.96 -15.57
N TYR A 215 -11.87 -7.68 -15.73
CA TYR A 215 -11.50 -6.79 -14.63
C TYR A 215 -12.64 -6.65 -13.61
N ILE A 216 -13.85 -6.30 -14.06
CA ILE A 216 -15.04 -6.15 -13.22
C ILE A 216 -15.35 -7.46 -12.48
N LYS A 217 -15.28 -8.60 -13.19
CA LYS A 217 -15.51 -9.92 -12.58
C LYS A 217 -14.49 -10.25 -11.48
N ALA A 218 -13.23 -9.88 -11.67
CA ALA A 218 -12.18 -10.12 -10.69
C ALA A 218 -12.28 -9.21 -9.44
N LEU A 219 -13.00 -8.10 -9.52
CA LEU A 219 -13.23 -7.18 -8.40
C LEU A 219 -14.46 -7.53 -7.54
N LEU A 220 -15.22 -8.58 -7.85
CA LEU A 220 -16.41 -8.99 -7.10
C LEU A 220 -16.24 -9.01 -5.56
N PRO A 221 -15.11 -9.47 -4.99
CA PRO A 221 -14.99 -9.47 -3.54
C PRO A 221 -14.96 -8.06 -2.90
N LEU A 222 -14.68 -6.98 -3.66
CA LEU A 222 -14.79 -5.60 -3.16
C LEU A 222 -16.25 -5.15 -3.02
N TYR A 223 -17.16 -5.78 -3.75
CA TYR A 223 -18.60 -5.51 -3.74
C TYR A 223 -19.36 -6.52 -2.86
N GLY A 224 -18.66 -7.18 -1.92
CA GLY A 224 -19.27 -8.06 -0.91
C GLY A 224 -19.53 -9.50 -1.37
N GLY A 225 -18.96 -9.93 -2.50
CA GLY A 225 -19.14 -11.25 -3.15
C GLY A 225 -19.28 -12.45 -2.22
N GLY A 226 -20.52 -12.73 -1.82
CA GLY A 226 -20.86 -13.75 -0.84
C GLY A 226 -20.75 -15.19 -1.36
N LYS A 227 -21.20 -16.13 -0.52
CA LYS A 227 -21.06 -17.58 -0.78
C LYS A 227 -22.18 -18.13 -1.68
N ASP A 228 -23.31 -17.47 -1.72
CA ASP A 228 -24.50 -17.84 -2.48
C ASP A 228 -24.55 -17.14 -3.86
N LEU A 229 -25.34 -17.69 -4.78
CA LEU A 229 -25.44 -17.17 -6.15
C LEU A 229 -26.08 -15.77 -6.18
N SER A 230 -27.04 -15.49 -5.29
CA SER A 230 -27.77 -14.22 -5.23
C SER A 230 -26.88 -13.05 -4.80
N SER A 231 -26.04 -13.26 -3.78
CA SER A 231 -25.07 -12.24 -3.35
C SER A 231 -24.02 -11.96 -4.43
N ARG A 232 -23.58 -12.97 -5.18
CA ARG A 232 -22.63 -12.80 -6.29
C ARG A 232 -23.24 -12.08 -7.49
N THR A 233 -24.48 -12.38 -7.86
CA THR A 233 -25.17 -11.67 -8.94
C THR A 233 -25.44 -10.22 -8.57
N LYS A 234 -25.83 -9.95 -7.31
CA LYS A 234 -25.96 -8.59 -6.79
C LYS A 234 -24.62 -7.83 -6.82
N ALA A 235 -23.56 -8.44 -6.30
CA ALA A 235 -22.21 -7.85 -6.31
C ALA A 235 -21.71 -7.56 -7.74
N LEU A 236 -21.96 -8.48 -8.69
CA LEU A 236 -21.63 -8.25 -10.10
C LEU A 236 -22.44 -7.11 -10.70
N ALA A 237 -23.73 -7.00 -10.38
CA ALA A 237 -24.58 -5.91 -10.86
C ALA A 237 -24.12 -4.55 -10.32
N GLU A 238 -23.82 -4.48 -9.02
CA GLU A 238 -23.26 -3.28 -8.37
C GLU A 238 -21.89 -2.90 -8.96
N ALA A 239 -20.99 -3.87 -9.11
CA ALA A 239 -19.68 -3.64 -9.71
C ALA A 239 -19.80 -3.16 -11.16
N THR A 240 -20.72 -3.73 -11.93
CA THR A 240 -20.94 -3.33 -13.33
C THR A 240 -21.54 -1.93 -13.42
N LEU A 241 -22.49 -1.58 -12.56
CA LEU A 241 -23.07 -0.23 -12.51
C LEU A 241 -22.02 0.81 -12.11
N ASP A 242 -21.19 0.50 -11.11
CA ASP A 242 -20.14 1.40 -10.63
C ASP A 242 -19.03 1.57 -11.66
N LEU A 243 -18.50 0.49 -12.22
CA LEU A 243 -17.30 0.50 -13.06
C LEU A 243 -17.57 0.72 -14.55
N LYS A 244 -18.82 0.75 -14.99
CA LYS A 244 -19.16 1.25 -16.34
C LYS A 244 -19.12 2.78 -16.43
N ASN A 245 -19.09 3.47 -15.30
CA ASN A 245 -18.90 4.92 -15.30
C ASN A 245 -17.44 5.23 -15.74
N PRO A 246 -17.22 6.02 -16.82
CA PRO A 246 -15.87 6.36 -17.28
C PRO A 246 -15.08 7.19 -16.27
N ILE A 247 -15.73 7.82 -15.28
CA ILE A 247 -15.06 8.47 -14.15
C ILE A 247 -14.49 7.43 -13.20
N HIS A 248 -15.14 6.27 -13.03
CA HIS A 248 -14.74 5.30 -12.01
C HIS A 248 -13.70 4.28 -12.52
N LEU A 249 -13.69 4.02 -13.83
CA LEU A 249 -12.75 3.09 -14.43
C LEU A 249 -12.34 3.57 -15.81
N ARG A 250 -11.03 3.65 -16.01
CA ARG A 250 -10.39 3.91 -17.31
C ARG A 250 -9.45 2.74 -17.60
N VAL A 251 -9.66 2.07 -18.73
CA VAL A 251 -8.81 0.97 -19.22
C VAL A 251 -8.19 1.43 -20.53
N GLU A 252 -6.87 1.48 -20.56
CA GLU A 252 -6.11 2.01 -21.68
C GLU A 252 -5.15 0.94 -22.18
N ILE A 253 -5.12 0.74 -23.49
CA ILE A 253 -4.13 -0.13 -24.13
C ILE A 253 -2.96 0.75 -24.53
N LEU A 254 -1.85 0.60 -23.83
CA LEU A 254 -0.60 1.33 -24.09
C LEU A 254 0.26 0.65 -25.17
N ASN A 255 0.12 -0.66 -25.33
CA ASN A 255 0.78 -1.45 -26.37
C ASN A 255 -0.12 -2.65 -26.73
N PRO A 256 -0.27 -3.03 -28.02
CA PRO A 256 0.39 -2.47 -29.21
C PRO A 256 0.01 -1.00 -29.48
N THR A 257 0.95 -0.20 -29.99
CA THR A 257 0.71 1.21 -30.35
C THR A 257 0.09 1.32 -31.74
N LYS A 258 -0.43 2.50 -32.09
CA LYS A 258 -0.97 2.76 -33.43
C LYS A 258 0.08 2.54 -34.51
N GLU A 259 1.31 2.95 -34.23
CA GLU A 259 2.49 2.80 -35.08
C GLU A 259 2.93 1.34 -35.17
N SER A 260 2.76 0.55 -34.10
CA SER A 260 2.94 -0.91 -34.17
C SER A 260 1.97 -1.53 -35.19
N PHE A 261 0.75 -1.01 -35.30
CA PHE A 261 -0.20 -1.44 -36.34
C PHE A 261 0.16 -0.91 -37.74
N ASP A 262 0.82 0.25 -37.85
CA ASP A 262 1.34 0.75 -39.14
C ASP A 262 2.46 -0.16 -39.66
N ASP A 263 3.36 -0.57 -38.77
CA ASP A 263 4.54 -1.34 -39.13
C ASP A 263 4.19 -2.83 -39.34
N TRP A 264 3.46 -3.44 -38.41
CA TRP A 264 3.36 -4.89 -38.32
C TRP A 264 2.03 -5.49 -38.81
N SER A 265 1.15 -4.68 -39.42
CA SER A 265 -0.15 -5.21 -39.84
C SER A 265 -0.07 -6.14 -41.06
N GLU A 266 -0.83 -7.22 -41.02
CA GLU A 266 -0.93 -8.21 -42.10
C GLU A 266 -2.31 -8.16 -42.82
N PRO A 267 -2.38 -7.69 -44.08
CA PRO A 267 -3.64 -7.64 -44.85
C PRO A 267 -4.29 -9.02 -45.10
N ALA A 268 -3.48 -10.06 -45.30
CA ALA A 268 -3.98 -11.43 -45.49
C ALA A 268 -4.74 -11.92 -44.25
N LEU A 269 -4.22 -11.61 -43.05
CA LEU A 269 -4.85 -11.95 -41.78
C LEU A 269 -6.08 -11.08 -41.48
N GLN A 270 -6.07 -9.80 -41.87
CA GLN A 270 -7.27 -8.94 -41.82
C GLN A 270 -8.42 -9.56 -42.61
N THR A 271 -8.12 -10.07 -43.81
CA THR A 271 -9.10 -10.75 -44.68
C THR A 271 -9.59 -12.05 -44.05
N ALA A 272 -8.67 -12.87 -43.51
CA ALA A 272 -9.00 -14.14 -42.88
C ALA A 272 -9.85 -13.98 -41.60
N LEU A 273 -9.56 -12.96 -40.79
CA LEU A 273 -10.28 -12.65 -39.55
C LEU A 273 -11.52 -11.76 -39.78
N LYS A 274 -11.79 -11.34 -41.02
CA LYS A 274 -12.92 -10.49 -41.41
C LYS A 274 -13.00 -9.20 -40.59
N THR A 275 -11.87 -8.53 -40.39
CA THR A 275 -11.78 -7.33 -39.54
C THR A 275 -12.16 -6.03 -40.26
N GLY A 276 -12.53 -6.11 -41.55
CA GLY A 276 -12.86 -4.94 -42.35
C GLY A 276 -11.62 -4.08 -42.57
N SER A 277 -11.69 -2.80 -42.21
CA SER A 277 -10.57 -1.85 -42.29
C SER A 277 -9.66 -1.87 -41.05
N LEU A 278 -9.98 -2.67 -40.02
CA LEU A 278 -9.19 -2.72 -38.80
C LEU A 278 -7.92 -3.54 -39.03
N ARG A 279 -6.77 -2.91 -38.74
CA ARG A 279 -5.45 -3.51 -38.85
C ARG A 279 -5.29 -4.66 -37.84
N VAL A 280 -4.49 -5.65 -38.23
CA VAL A 280 -4.22 -6.84 -37.42
C VAL A 280 -2.73 -7.11 -37.36
N ILE A 281 -2.19 -7.26 -36.14
CA ILE A 281 -0.82 -7.71 -35.90
C ILE A 281 -0.84 -9.23 -35.66
N PRO A 282 -0.05 -10.02 -36.39
CA PRO A 282 0.00 -11.47 -36.22
C PRO A 282 0.70 -11.87 -34.92
N ASN A 283 0.24 -12.97 -34.31
CA ASN A 283 0.83 -13.54 -33.09
C ASN A 283 1.48 -14.94 -33.30
N ALA A 284 1.57 -15.41 -34.56
CA ALA A 284 2.14 -16.71 -34.88
C ALA A 284 3.59 -16.60 -35.38
N ASN A 285 4.43 -17.57 -35.02
CA ASN A 285 5.82 -17.72 -35.50
C ASN A 285 6.73 -16.52 -35.19
N LEU A 286 6.55 -15.88 -34.03
CA LEU A 286 7.33 -14.71 -33.58
C LEU A 286 8.85 -14.92 -33.66
N ALA A 287 9.33 -16.14 -33.40
CA ALA A 287 10.75 -16.49 -33.40
C ALA A 287 11.34 -16.84 -34.77
N TYR A 288 10.51 -17.20 -35.76
CA TYR A 288 10.97 -17.69 -37.07
C TYR A 288 10.94 -16.59 -38.15
N LYS A 289 10.34 -15.43 -37.85
CA LYS A 289 9.97 -14.43 -38.87
C LYS A 289 10.68 -13.07 -38.75
N LEU A 290 11.48 -12.83 -37.70
CA LEU A 290 12.51 -11.79 -37.78
C LEU A 290 13.73 -12.41 -38.45
N ALA A 291 14.06 -11.94 -39.66
CA ALA A 291 15.34 -12.25 -40.27
C ALA A 291 16.45 -11.88 -39.29
N ASP A 292 17.13 -12.90 -38.76
CA ASP A 292 18.52 -12.92 -38.29
C ASP A 292 19.01 -11.64 -37.57
N ALA A 293 19.32 -11.77 -36.27
CA ALA A 293 19.93 -10.73 -35.45
C ALA A 293 21.22 -10.10 -36.06
N THR A 294 21.88 -10.80 -36.98
CA THR A 294 23.05 -10.32 -37.75
C THR A 294 22.64 -9.34 -38.85
N SER A 295 21.51 -9.58 -39.51
CA SER A 295 20.89 -8.68 -40.50
C SER A 295 20.33 -7.40 -39.87
N ALA A 296 19.76 -7.50 -38.67
CA ALA A 296 19.28 -6.34 -37.90
C ALA A 296 20.43 -5.43 -37.39
N LYS A 297 21.63 -5.97 -37.16
CA LYS A 297 22.81 -5.22 -36.70
C LYS A 297 23.52 -4.43 -37.81
N GLN A 298 23.35 -4.82 -39.07
CA GLN A 298 23.89 -4.11 -40.24
C GLN A 298 23.00 -2.93 -40.69
N LEU A 299 21.73 -2.94 -40.31
CA LEU A 299 20.77 -1.88 -40.61
C LEU A 299 20.71 -0.90 -39.44
N GLY A 300 21.62 0.08 -39.42
CA GLY A 300 21.63 1.11 -38.38
C GLY A 300 20.28 1.81 -38.26
N VAL A 301 19.70 1.79 -37.05
CA VAL A 301 18.57 2.53 -36.42
C VAL A 301 17.29 2.87 -37.25
N ASN A 302 17.25 2.76 -38.58
CA ASN A 302 16.10 3.23 -39.35
C ASN A 302 16.06 2.71 -40.80
N LYS A 303 16.38 1.44 -41.07
CA LYS A 303 16.17 0.87 -42.40
C LYS A 303 15.60 -0.54 -42.33
N ASP A 304 14.28 -0.58 -42.50
CA ASP A 304 13.46 -1.64 -43.06
C ASP A 304 13.65 -3.09 -42.59
N PHE A 305 12.75 -3.54 -41.70
CA PHE A 305 12.66 -4.93 -41.22
C PHE A 305 11.87 -5.77 -42.22
N LYS A 306 12.19 -7.05 -42.42
CA LYS A 306 11.33 -7.90 -43.27
C LYS A 306 10.11 -8.37 -42.49
N ASN A 307 8.90 -8.11 -42.99
CA ASN A 307 7.67 -8.72 -42.45
C ASN A 307 7.64 -10.22 -42.73
N ILE A 308 6.58 -10.85 -42.24
CA ILE A 308 6.24 -12.25 -42.45
C ILE A 308 6.16 -12.69 -43.93
N ASN A 309 6.02 -11.75 -44.87
CA ASN A 309 5.94 -11.97 -46.33
C ASN A 309 7.29 -11.70 -47.01
N GLY A 310 8.32 -11.32 -46.24
CA GLY A 310 9.66 -10.98 -46.75
C GLY A 310 9.77 -9.54 -47.27
N GLU A 311 8.73 -8.73 -47.13
CA GLU A 311 8.70 -7.33 -47.59
C GLU A 311 9.31 -6.41 -46.55
N LEU A 312 9.95 -5.34 -47.02
CA LEU A 312 10.51 -4.30 -46.17
C LEU A 312 9.40 -3.51 -45.46
N VAL A 313 9.47 -3.48 -44.14
CA VAL A 313 8.58 -2.79 -43.20
C VAL A 313 9.30 -1.57 -42.68
N LYS A 314 8.66 -0.43 -42.85
CA LYS A 314 9.06 0.82 -42.21
C LYS A 314 8.97 0.64 -40.69
N ASN A 315 10.06 0.85 -39.95
CA ASN A 315 10.04 0.77 -38.48
C ASN A 315 9.76 2.15 -37.87
N SER A 316 8.54 2.66 -38.09
CA SER A 316 8.11 3.94 -37.53
C SER A 316 8.05 3.89 -36.00
N SER A 317 7.65 2.72 -35.47
CA SER A 317 7.40 2.46 -34.07
C SER A 317 8.68 2.18 -33.25
N GLY A 318 9.81 1.87 -33.88
CA GLY A 318 11.00 1.41 -33.15
C GLY A 318 10.83 0.04 -32.48
N GLN A 319 9.67 -0.61 -32.61
CA GLN A 319 9.33 -1.86 -31.92
C GLN A 319 9.54 -3.07 -32.83
N SER A 320 10.05 -4.17 -32.27
CA SER A 320 10.03 -5.46 -32.97
C SER A 320 8.62 -6.06 -33.01
N LEU A 321 8.38 -7.04 -33.88
CA LEU A 321 7.11 -7.80 -33.88
C LEU A 321 6.83 -8.46 -32.52
N THR A 322 7.87 -8.87 -31.78
CA THR A 322 7.74 -9.42 -30.42
C THR A 322 7.31 -8.36 -29.42
N ASP A 323 7.83 -7.14 -29.52
CA ASP A 323 7.45 -6.02 -28.65
C ASP A 323 6.01 -5.59 -28.96
N ALA A 324 5.66 -5.51 -30.24
CA ALA A 324 4.30 -5.25 -30.70
C ALA A 324 3.29 -6.32 -30.24
N ASN A 325 3.75 -7.53 -29.89
CA ASN A 325 2.92 -8.61 -29.34
C ASN A 325 2.90 -8.65 -27.79
N LEU A 326 3.29 -7.57 -27.12
CA LEU A 326 3.06 -7.37 -25.69
C LEU A 326 1.79 -6.55 -25.46
N LEU A 327 0.80 -7.11 -24.78
CA LEU A 327 -0.35 -6.34 -24.33
C LEU A 327 0.01 -5.59 -23.06
N LYS A 328 0.21 -4.28 -23.16
CA LYS A 328 0.42 -3.39 -22.00
C LYS A 328 -0.85 -2.62 -21.73
N LEU A 329 -1.46 -2.85 -20.57
CA LEU A 329 -2.63 -2.11 -20.11
C LEU A 329 -2.25 -1.15 -18.99
N ARG A 330 -2.82 0.05 -19.03
CA ARG A 330 -2.92 0.96 -17.89
C ARG A 330 -4.37 0.99 -17.45
N ILE A 331 -4.61 0.62 -16.20
CA ILE A 331 -5.93 0.61 -15.60
C ILE A 331 -5.93 1.63 -14.47
N THR A 332 -6.77 2.65 -14.59
CA THR A 332 -6.97 3.66 -13.56
C THR A 332 -8.35 3.42 -12.93
N HIS A 333 -8.34 2.99 -11.68
CA HIS A 333 -9.54 2.70 -10.89
C HIS A 333 -9.75 3.79 -9.84
N ALA A 334 -10.92 4.42 -9.84
CA ALA A 334 -11.29 5.40 -8.83
C ALA A 334 -11.86 4.70 -7.59
N TYR A 335 -11.00 4.49 -6.58
CA TYR A 335 -11.35 3.80 -5.36
C TYR A 335 -12.12 4.72 -4.41
N GLU A 336 -13.26 4.25 -3.89
CA GLU A 336 -14.03 4.98 -2.91
C GLU A 336 -13.56 4.69 -1.46
N PRO A 337 -13.05 5.67 -0.71
CA PRO A 337 -12.70 5.48 0.70
C PRO A 337 -13.94 5.20 1.54
N LYS A 338 -13.88 4.17 2.39
CA LYS A 338 -15.03 3.71 3.19
C LYS A 338 -15.13 4.37 4.56
N VAL A 339 -14.06 4.99 5.07
CA VAL A 339 -14.06 5.66 6.38
C VAL A 339 -14.43 7.16 6.20
N PRO A 340 -15.61 7.64 6.66
CA PRO A 340 -16.12 8.97 6.30
C PRO A 340 -15.20 10.15 6.65
N PHE A 341 -14.64 10.17 7.86
CA PHE A 341 -13.76 11.25 8.29
C PHE A 341 -12.44 11.27 7.49
N MET A 342 -11.88 10.07 7.24
CA MET A 342 -10.66 9.93 6.44
C MET A 342 -10.91 10.22 4.96
N LYS A 343 -12.09 9.88 4.42
CA LYS A 343 -12.50 10.24 3.06
C LYS A 343 -12.38 11.74 2.84
N ALA A 344 -13.02 12.54 3.69
CA ALA A 344 -12.97 14.00 3.59
C ALA A 344 -11.54 14.54 3.69
N PHE A 345 -10.75 14.04 4.64
CA PHE A 345 -9.36 14.44 4.82
C PHE A 345 -8.50 14.14 3.58
N ILE A 346 -8.52 12.89 3.10
CA ILE A 346 -7.71 12.44 1.96
C ILE A 346 -8.12 13.19 0.69
N ILE A 347 -9.41 13.28 0.39
CA ILE A 347 -9.89 13.94 -0.83
C ILE A 347 -9.56 15.43 -0.83
N ASN A 348 -9.71 16.13 0.30
CA ASN A 348 -9.32 17.55 0.38
C ASN A 348 -7.81 17.73 0.18
N TYR A 349 -7.00 16.84 0.75
CA TYR A 349 -5.56 16.84 0.52
C TYR A 349 -5.20 16.56 -0.95
N MET A 350 -5.86 15.59 -1.59
CA MET A 350 -5.65 15.29 -3.01
C MET A 350 -6.08 16.44 -3.92
N LYS A 351 -7.20 17.12 -3.63
CA LYS A 351 -7.63 18.34 -4.34
C LYS A 351 -6.60 19.46 -4.21
N TRP A 352 -5.97 19.59 -3.04
CA TRP A 352 -4.93 20.58 -2.80
C TRP A 352 -3.64 20.28 -3.58
N MET A 353 -3.29 19.00 -3.74
CA MET A 353 -2.12 18.58 -4.52
C MET A 353 -2.39 18.38 -6.02
N ASP A 354 -3.62 18.56 -6.48
CA ASP A 354 -3.98 18.28 -7.86
C ASP A 354 -3.43 19.36 -8.81
N THR A 355 -2.51 18.97 -9.70
CA THR A 355 -1.92 19.85 -10.71
C THR A 355 -2.89 20.17 -11.85
N LYS A 356 -4.01 19.42 -11.95
CA LYS A 356 -5.04 19.54 -13.00
C LYS A 356 -4.55 19.27 -14.43
N GLU A 357 -3.40 18.62 -14.57
CA GLU A 357 -2.85 18.25 -15.88
C GLU A 357 -3.62 17.08 -16.52
N ASP A 358 -4.10 16.13 -15.70
CA ASP A 358 -4.97 15.04 -16.15
C ASP A 358 -6.44 15.32 -15.76
N ALA A 359 -7.28 15.61 -16.77
CA ALA A 359 -8.70 15.87 -16.59
C ALA A 359 -9.46 14.66 -16.01
N ALA A 360 -9.05 13.42 -16.35
CA ALA A 360 -9.68 12.20 -15.83
C ALA A 360 -9.35 12.02 -14.34
N ARG A 361 -8.09 12.22 -13.96
CA ARG A 361 -7.66 12.22 -12.54
C ARG A 361 -8.39 13.31 -11.75
N THR A 362 -8.48 14.51 -12.30
CA THR A 362 -9.19 15.64 -11.70
C THR A 362 -10.67 15.29 -11.46
N ALA A 363 -11.33 14.67 -12.45
CA ALA A 363 -12.72 14.23 -12.32
C ALA A 363 -12.91 13.15 -11.24
N MET A 364 -11.99 12.18 -11.13
CA MET A 364 -12.01 11.16 -10.08
C MET A 364 -11.91 11.76 -8.68
N ILE A 365 -10.99 12.71 -8.49
CA ILE A 365 -10.80 13.41 -7.21
C ILE A 365 -12.02 14.30 -6.90
N ALA A 366 -12.60 14.94 -7.91
CA ALA A 366 -13.82 15.72 -7.78
C ALA A 366 -15.03 14.87 -7.32
N ASP A 367 -15.14 13.64 -7.83
CA ASP A 367 -16.12 12.62 -7.39
C ASP A 367 -15.85 12.08 -5.97
N GLY A 368 -14.72 12.47 -5.35
CA GLY A 368 -14.37 12.06 -4.01
C GLY A 368 -13.79 10.65 -3.92
N ARG A 369 -13.10 10.23 -4.98
CA ARG A 369 -12.43 8.94 -5.11
C ARG A 369 -10.92 9.11 -5.26
N ILE A 370 -10.19 8.06 -4.88
CA ILE A 370 -8.73 7.99 -4.98
C ILE A 370 -8.38 7.26 -6.28
N PRO A 371 -7.78 7.92 -7.28
CA PRO A 371 -7.25 7.25 -8.47
C PRO A 371 -6.11 6.28 -8.11
N ILE A 372 -6.30 5.01 -8.41
CA ILE A 372 -5.29 3.95 -8.29
C ILE A 372 -4.92 3.50 -9.70
N VAL A 373 -3.65 3.67 -10.07
CA VAL A 373 -3.11 3.26 -11.36
C VAL A 373 -2.43 1.91 -11.23
N SER A 374 -2.76 0.99 -12.14
CA SER A 374 -2.14 -0.33 -12.26
C SER A 374 -1.69 -0.52 -13.70
N ASN A 375 -0.39 -0.78 -13.89
CA ASN A 375 0.18 -1.13 -15.18
C ASN A 375 0.45 -2.63 -15.21
N VAL A 376 0.03 -3.29 -16.28
CA VAL A 376 0.23 -4.73 -16.46
C VAL A 376 0.66 -5.02 -17.88
N THR A 377 1.58 -5.97 -18.03
CA THR A 377 2.06 -6.42 -19.34
C THR A 377 1.97 -7.92 -19.41
N VAL A 378 1.35 -8.43 -20.47
CA VAL A 378 1.27 -9.86 -20.77
C VAL A 378 1.58 -10.09 -22.24
N GLN A 379 2.14 -11.25 -22.56
CA GLN A 379 2.32 -11.62 -23.96
C GLN A 379 0.97 -11.94 -24.61
N MET A 380 0.75 -11.42 -25.82
CA MET A 380 -0.42 -11.76 -26.62
C MET A 380 -0.49 -13.27 -26.89
N GLN A 381 -1.70 -13.82 -26.82
CA GLN A 381 -2.00 -15.24 -27.11
C GLN A 381 -2.93 -15.38 -28.34
N SER A 382 -3.28 -14.25 -28.95
CA SER A 382 -4.07 -14.13 -30.17
C SER A 382 -3.54 -12.96 -31.00
N ALA A 383 -3.87 -12.90 -32.29
CA ALA A 383 -3.52 -11.75 -33.12
C ALA A 383 -4.15 -10.47 -32.53
N ALA A 384 -3.42 -9.36 -32.45
CA ALA A 384 -3.99 -8.10 -31.96
C ALA A 384 -4.81 -7.45 -33.08
N ILE A 385 -6.05 -7.06 -32.79
CA ILE A 385 -6.89 -6.29 -33.73
C ILE A 385 -6.92 -4.85 -33.24
N GLU A 386 -6.73 -3.90 -34.15
CA GLU A 386 -6.77 -2.48 -33.85
C GLU A 386 -8.13 -2.10 -33.22
N SER A 387 -8.07 -1.33 -32.14
CA SER A 387 -9.25 -0.82 -31.44
C SER A 387 -9.26 0.70 -31.46
N PRO A 388 -10.44 1.35 -31.61
CA PRO A 388 -10.57 2.79 -31.38
C PRO A 388 -10.18 3.21 -29.95
N ALA A 389 -10.13 2.27 -29.00
CA ALA A 389 -9.76 2.49 -27.60
C ALA A 389 -8.24 2.43 -27.33
N LEU A 390 -7.41 2.35 -28.38
CA LEU A 390 -5.95 2.46 -28.25
C LEU A 390 -5.58 3.85 -27.75
N VAL A 391 -4.85 3.92 -26.65
CA VAL A 391 -4.30 5.17 -26.11
C VAL A 391 -2.80 4.98 -26.04
N SER A 392 -2.08 5.46 -27.05
CA SER A 392 -0.61 5.36 -27.07
C SER A 392 -0.03 6.07 -25.84
N ALA A 393 0.67 5.34 -24.99
CA ALA A 393 1.42 5.92 -23.87
C ALA A 393 2.73 6.56 -24.37
N PRO A 394 3.30 7.55 -23.67
CA PRO A 394 4.63 8.07 -23.97
C PRO A 394 5.68 6.95 -24.01
N GLY A 395 6.50 6.90 -25.06
CA GLY A 395 7.53 5.87 -25.28
C GLY A 395 8.13 5.90 -26.70
N GLU A 396 9.14 5.07 -26.95
CA GLU A 396 9.69 4.86 -28.29
C GLU A 396 8.59 4.36 -29.24
N GLY A 397 8.43 5.05 -30.37
CA GLY A 397 7.47 4.71 -31.42
C GLY A 397 6.36 5.71 -31.73
N ASN A 398 6.22 6.81 -30.98
CA ASN A 398 5.13 7.78 -31.18
C ASN A 398 5.57 9.09 -31.88
N HIS A 399 6.58 9.05 -32.75
CA HIS A 399 7.08 10.23 -33.49
C HIS A 399 7.35 11.52 -32.65
N GLY A 400 7.57 11.39 -31.33
CA GLY A 400 7.76 12.53 -30.44
C GLY A 400 6.50 13.36 -30.13
N ALA A 401 5.31 12.91 -30.52
CA ALA A 401 4.05 13.60 -30.22
C ALA A 401 2.96 12.65 -29.65
N PRO A 402 3.20 12.02 -28.48
CA PRO A 402 2.12 11.37 -27.75
C PRO A 402 1.13 12.43 -27.25
N GLN A 403 -0.18 12.19 -27.42
CA GLN A 403 -1.15 12.75 -26.49
C GLN A 403 -1.01 11.94 -25.21
N ASP A 404 -0.18 12.47 -24.31
CA ASP A 404 0.04 11.91 -22.98
C ASP A 404 -1.33 11.69 -22.30
N PRO A 405 -1.69 10.46 -21.90
CA PRO A 405 -2.90 10.20 -21.12
C PRO A 405 -2.87 10.85 -19.72
N GLY A 406 -1.76 11.51 -19.38
CA GLY A 406 -1.44 12.15 -18.11
C GLY A 406 -0.23 11.45 -17.48
N GLU A 407 0.65 12.23 -16.86
CA GLU A 407 1.72 11.68 -16.02
C GLU A 407 1.10 10.76 -14.96
N PRO A 408 1.65 9.55 -14.74
CA PRO A 408 1.26 8.76 -13.58
C PRO A 408 1.41 9.66 -12.35
N PRO A 409 0.46 9.63 -11.39
CA PRO A 409 0.59 10.46 -10.21
C PRO A 409 1.97 10.21 -9.60
N ILE A 410 2.70 11.30 -9.36
CA ILE A 410 3.89 11.32 -8.50
C ILE A 410 3.47 10.83 -7.11
N THR A 411 3.31 9.52 -6.95
CA THR A 411 3.74 8.89 -5.74
C THR A 411 5.24 9.07 -5.79
N ALA A 412 5.80 9.88 -4.90
CA ALA A 412 7.15 9.61 -4.45
C ALA A 412 7.20 8.10 -4.28
N ASP A 413 8.07 7.43 -5.03
CA ASP A 413 8.39 6.04 -4.78
C ASP A 413 8.45 5.89 -3.25
N PRO A 414 7.80 4.88 -2.65
CA PRO A 414 8.27 4.49 -1.33
C PRO A 414 9.76 4.27 -1.53
N GLY A 415 10.58 5.15 -0.93
CA GLY A 415 12.03 5.09 -1.04
C GLY A 415 12.45 3.64 -0.85
N PRO A 416 13.51 3.19 -1.55
CA PRO A 416 13.86 1.77 -1.65
C PRO A 416 13.66 1.11 -0.29
N SER A 417 12.70 0.18 -0.24
CA SER A 417 12.45 -0.61 0.96
C SER A 417 13.81 -1.14 1.43
N PRO A 418 14.25 -0.84 2.66
CA PRO A 418 15.52 -1.33 3.15
C PRO A 418 15.37 -2.80 3.52
N SER A 419 15.42 -3.67 2.51
CA SER A 419 15.83 -5.07 2.54
C SER A 419 15.34 -5.79 1.28
N ASP A 420 15.95 -5.48 0.14
CA ASP A 420 16.15 -6.49 -0.90
C ASP A 420 17.66 -6.68 -1.08
N PRO A 421 18.27 -7.73 -0.51
CA PRO A 421 19.66 -8.03 -0.74
C PRO A 421 19.76 -8.74 -2.09
N GLY A 422 19.73 -7.99 -3.19
CA GLY A 422 19.78 -8.65 -4.49
C GLY A 422 19.66 -7.77 -5.72
N GLY A 423 20.71 -6.99 -6.00
CA GLY A 423 21.12 -6.83 -7.39
C GLY A 423 20.83 -5.48 -8.04
N THR A 424 21.56 -4.44 -7.63
CA THR A 424 22.05 -3.44 -8.59
C THR A 424 23.50 -3.11 -8.27
N GLY A 425 24.40 -3.75 -8.99
CA GLY A 425 25.81 -3.40 -9.00
C GLY A 425 26.43 -4.05 -10.22
N ASN A 426 27.00 -3.24 -11.11
CA ASN A 426 27.92 -3.70 -12.13
C ASN A 426 29.01 -4.55 -11.44
N GLY A 427 28.86 -5.87 -11.50
CA GLY A 427 29.68 -6.81 -10.78
C GLY A 427 30.98 -7.10 -11.54
N SER A 428 31.92 -6.17 -11.52
CA SER A 428 33.35 -6.51 -11.68
C SER A 428 33.95 -6.92 -10.33
N GLY A 429 33.24 -7.74 -9.56
CA GLY A 429 33.71 -8.28 -8.29
C GLY A 429 34.48 -9.56 -8.54
N THR A 430 35.81 -9.48 -8.57
CA THR A 430 36.67 -10.68 -8.55
C THR A 430 36.63 -11.29 -7.15
N CYS A 431 35.92 -12.40 -6.98
CA CYS A 431 36.07 -13.24 -5.79
C CYS A 431 37.37 -14.05 -5.94
N GLN A 432 38.40 -13.71 -5.18
CA GLN A 432 39.63 -14.51 -5.10
C GLN A 432 39.65 -15.31 -3.79
N GLY A 433 39.61 -16.63 -3.88
CA GLY A 433 39.79 -17.56 -2.75
C GLY A 433 38.75 -18.68 -2.69
N ALA A 434 39.17 -19.85 -2.19
CA ALA A 434 38.49 -21.15 -2.23
C ALA A 434 37.23 -21.31 -1.33
N ALA A 435 36.53 -20.21 -1.01
CA ALA A 435 35.39 -20.22 -0.08
C ALA A 435 34.17 -19.45 -0.59
N CYS A 436 33.92 -19.43 -1.90
CA CYS A 436 32.60 -19.06 -2.40
C CYS A 436 31.60 -20.20 -2.13
N PRO A 437 30.50 -19.98 -1.39
CA PRO A 437 29.41 -20.95 -1.33
C PRO A 437 28.82 -21.11 -2.74
N VAL A 438 28.87 -22.33 -3.28
CA VAL A 438 28.23 -22.66 -4.55
C VAL A 438 26.73 -22.49 -4.35
N CYS A 439 26.15 -21.42 -4.90
CA CYS A 439 24.70 -21.29 -4.97
C CYS A 439 24.17 -22.44 -5.84
N PRO A 440 23.23 -23.28 -5.35
CA PRO A 440 22.62 -24.28 -6.21
C PRO A 440 21.72 -23.57 -7.23
N ASN A 441 22.29 -23.29 -8.41
CA ASN A 441 21.55 -22.77 -9.56
C ASN A 441 20.63 -23.89 -10.09
N THR A 442 19.43 -24.01 -9.51
CA THR A 442 18.40 -24.93 -10.00
C THR A 442 17.25 -24.12 -10.62
N VAL A 443 17.06 -24.26 -11.93
CA VAL A 443 15.93 -23.66 -12.64
C VAL A 443 14.79 -24.69 -12.70
N LYS A 444 13.63 -24.33 -12.13
CA LYS A 444 12.43 -25.17 -12.09
C LYS A 444 11.43 -24.75 -13.17
N GLN A 445 11.07 -25.68 -14.05
CA GLN A 445 10.04 -25.51 -15.08
C GLN A 445 8.83 -26.37 -14.73
N VAL A 446 7.63 -25.78 -14.69
CA VAL A 446 6.39 -26.49 -14.35
C VAL A 446 5.51 -26.59 -15.58
N LEU A 447 5.14 -27.82 -15.95
CA LEU A 447 4.35 -28.14 -17.12
C LEU A 447 3.03 -28.78 -16.68
N SER A 448 1.90 -28.31 -17.18
CA SER A 448 0.60 -28.90 -16.88
C SER A 448 0.50 -30.29 -17.51
N ALA A 449 0.09 -31.31 -16.73
CA ALA A 449 -0.04 -32.67 -17.25
C ALA A 449 -1.18 -32.78 -18.28
N ASP A 450 -2.24 -31.98 -18.12
CA ASP A 450 -3.35 -31.93 -19.07
C ASP A 450 -2.98 -31.19 -20.37
N ALA A 451 -1.92 -30.38 -20.33
CA ALA A 451 -1.33 -29.77 -21.53
C ALA A 451 -0.29 -30.68 -22.19
N LEU A 452 0.30 -31.61 -21.43
CA LEU A 452 1.29 -32.57 -21.92
C LEU A 452 0.66 -33.82 -22.49
N PHE A 453 -0.39 -34.37 -21.87
CA PHE A 453 -0.97 -35.67 -22.20
C PHE A 453 -2.49 -35.58 -22.33
N LYS A 454 -3.08 -36.49 -23.12
CA LYS A 454 -4.51 -36.78 -23.04
C LYS A 454 -4.90 -37.24 -21.62
N PHE A 455 -6.16 -37.03 -21.25
CA PHE A 455 -6.68 -37.39 -19.93
C PHE A 455 -6.36 -38.85 -19.58
N ASP A 456 -5.78 -39.06 -18.39
CA ASP A 456 -5.35 -40.35 -17.86
C ASP A 456 -4.38 -41.15 -18.76
N LYS A 457 -3.60 -40.45 -19.58
CA LYS A 457 -2.54 -41.05 -20.40
C LYS A 457 -1.15 -40.56 -19.98
N SER A 458 -0.15 -41.32 -20.42
CA SER A 458 1.27 -41.06 -20.14
C SER A 458 2.19 -41.42 -21.31
N SER A 459 1.69 -41.98 -22.41
CA SER A 459 2.53 -42.45 -23.52
C SER A 459 2.98 -41.30 -24.43
N LEU A 460 4.08 -41.51 -25.16
CA LEU A 460 4.61 -40.55 -26.14
C LEU A 460 3.56 -40.22 -27.23
N SER A 461 2.79 -41.22 -27.69
CA SER A 461 1.72 -41.06 -28.67
C SER A 461 0.48 -40.32 -28.15
N ASP A 462 0.35 -40.20 -26.82
CA ASP A 462 -0.72 -39.45 -26.17
C ASP A 462 -0.32 -38.02 -25.82
N MET A 463 0.89 -37.60 -26.20
CA MET A 463 1.33 -36.25 -25.98
C MET A 463 0.60 -35.26 -26.88
N LEU A 464 0.23 -34.11 -26.31
CA LEU A 464 -0.47 -33.05 -27.04
C LEU A 464 0.53 -32.12 -27.76
N PRO A 465 0.16 -31.55 -28.93
CA PRO A 465 1.03 -30.63 -29.67
C PRO A 465 1.48 -29.41 -28.85
N GLY A 466 0.62 -28.89 -27.97
CA GLY A 466 0.98 -27.78 -27.08
C GLY A 466 2.02 -28.16 -26.02
N GLY A 467 1.99 -29.39 -25.52
CA GLY A 467 2.93 -29.91 -24.54
C GLY A 467 4.29 -30.24 -25.12
N THR A 468 4.33 -30.84 -26.30
CA THR A 468 5.58 -31.09 -27.04
C THR A 468 6.30 -29.78 -27.38
N ALA A 469 5.57 -28.77 -27.86
CA ALA A 469 6.14 -27.44 -28.10
C ALA A 469 6.72 -26.76 -26.83
N GLN A 470 6.20 -27.06 -25.63
CA GLN A 470 6.79 -26.59 -24.37
C GLN A 470 8.11 -27.31 -24.05
N LEU A 471 8.18 -28.61 -24.31
CA LEU A 471 9.42 -29.39 -24.15
C LEU A 471 10.48 -28.99 -25.17
N ASP A 472 10.11 -28.67 -26.40
CA ASP A 472 11.05 -28.16 -27.42
C ASP A 472 11.70 -26.85 -26.98
N ARG A 473 10.93 -25.93 -26.40
CA ARG A 473 11.50 -24.69 -25.83
C ARG A 473 12.43 -24.97 -24.66
N LEU A 474 12.12 -25.96 -23.83
CA LEU A 474 12.98 -26.40 -22.74
C LEU A 474 14.30 -26.99 -23.27
N ILE A 475 14.25 -27.75 -24.37
CA ILE A 475 15.43 -28.30 -25.04
C ILE A 475 16.35 -27.17 -25.52
N GLU A 476 15.79 -26.17 -26.22
CA GLU A 476 16.58 -25.02 -26.68
C GLU A 476 17.17 -24.21 -25.53
N TYR A 477 16.39 -24.00 -24.47
CA TYR A 477 16.89 -23.36 -23.25
C TYR A 477 18.04 -24.15 -22.61
N ALA A 478 17.92 -25.48 -22.51
CA ALA A 478 18.97 -26.33 -21.96
C ALA A 478 20.24 -26.36 -22.82
N LYS A 479 20.13 -26.26 -24.16
CA LYS A 479 21.30 -26.16 -25.04
C LYS A 479 22.13 -24.90 -24.78
N THR A 480 21.46 -23.78 -24.48
CA THR A 480 22.13 -22.51 -24.18
C THR A 480 22.72 -22.48 -22.78
N THR A 481 22.00 -22.98 -21.79
CA THR A 481 22.38 -22.92 -20.37
C THR A 481 23.25 -24.07 -19.90
N LYS A 482 23.29 -25.18 -20.64
CA LYS A 482 24.15 -26.36 -20.40
C LYS A 482 24.07 -26.86 -18.93
N PRO A 483 22.90 -27.29 -18.45
CA PRO A 483 22.74 -27.84 -17.09
C PRO A 483 23.70 -29.01 -16.84
N THR A 484 24.17 -29.17 -15.61
CA THR A 484 24.99 -30.33 -15.21
C THR A 484 24.17 -31.60 -14.98
N SER A 485 22.92 -31.48 -14.54
CA SER A 485 22.00 -32.61 -14.35
C SER A 485 20.55 -32.14 -14.37
N VAL A 486 19.61 -33.06 -14.57
CA VAL A 486 18.18 -32.75 -14.64
C VAL A 486 17.38 -33.72 -13.79
N THR A 487 16.35 -33.23 -13.10
CA THR A 487 15.35 -34.07 -12.43
C THR A 487 13.96 -33.79 -13.01
N VAL A 488 13.30 -34.81 -13.53
CA VAL A 488 11.91 -34.77 -13.99
C VAL A 488 11.02 -35.39 -12.93
N VAL A 489 10.08 -34.62 -12.40
CA VAL A 489 9.17 -35.03 -11.33
C VAL A 489 7.74 -35.01 -11.83
N GLY A 490 7.05 -36.15 -11.81
CA GLY A 490 5.63 -36.24 -12.15
C GLY A 490 4.74 -36.17 -10.91
N TYR A 491 3.60 -35.49 -11.06
CA TYR A 491 2.58 -35.34 -10.02
C TYR A 491 1.18 -35.64 -10.57
N THR A 492 0.30 -36.11 -9.70
CA THR A 492 -1.14 -36.30 -9.95
C THR A 492 -1.94 -35.50 -8.93
N ASP A 493 -3.25 -35.46 -9.11
CA ASP A 493 -4.15 -35.12 -7.99
C ASP A 493 -4.38 -36.36 -7.10
N HIS A 494 -5.17 -36.19 -6.04
CA HIS A 494 -5.50 -37.24 -5.10
C HIS A 494 -6.60 -38.19 -5.61
N LEU A 495 -7.15 -37.97 -6.81
CA LEU A 495 -8.23 -38.81 -7.34
C LEU A 495 -7.64 -40.14 -7.81
N GLY A 496 -8.20 -41.25 -7.33
CA GLY A 496 -7.70 -42.60 -7.63
C GLY A 496 -6.96 -43.23 -6.45
N THR A 497 -6.29 -44.36 -6.69
CA THR A 497 -5.50 -45.04 -5.65
C THR A 497 -4.06 -44.55 -5.68
N LEU A 498 -3.41 -44.48 -4.52
CA LEU A 498 -2.00 -44.07 -4.41
C LEU A 498 -1.09 -44.91 -5.31
N ALA A 499 -1.29 -46.23 -5.35
CA ALA A 499 -0.50 -47.13 -6.20
C ALA A 499 -0.64 -46.81 -7.70
N HIS A 500 -1.86 -46.48 -8.15
CA HIS A 500 -2.11 -46.07 -9.52
C HIS A 500 -1.48 -44.72 -9.83
N ASN A 501 -1.71 -43.73 -8.96
CA ASN A 501 -1.19 -42.36 -9.10
C ASN A 501 0.34 -42.32 -9.06
N GLN A 502 0.96 -43.12 -8.21
CA GLN A 502 2.41 -43.28 -8.16
C GLN A 502 2.96 -43.76 -9.50
N LYS A 503 2.38 -44.83 -10.05
CA LYS A 503 2.79 -45.37 -11.36
C LYS A 503 2.55 -44.36 -12.49
N LEU A 504 1.37 -43.74 -12.53
CA LEU A 504 1.02 -42.75 -13.55
C LEU A 504 1.97 -41.55 -13.53
N SER A 505 2.29 -41.03 -12.34
CA SER A 505 3.20 -39.91 -12.17
C SER A 505 4.62 -40.25 -12.65
N GLU A 506 5.10 -41.45 -12.34
CA GLU A 506 6.42 -41.91 -12.75
C GLU A 506 6.48 -42.16 -14.27
N ASP A 507 5.45 -42.77 -14.84
CA ASP A 507 5.36 -43.05 -16.27
C ASP A 507 5.30 -41.76 -17.10
N ARG A 508 4.56 -40.74 -16.65
CA ARG A 508 4.56 -39.40 -17.29
C ARG A 508 5.94 -38.76 -17.27
N ALA A 509 6.64 -38.83 -16.14
CA ALA A 509 7.98 -38.28 -16.03
C ALA A 509 9.01 -39.05 -16.87
N LYS A 510 8.87 -40.38 -17.00
CA LYS A 510 9.67 -41.20 -17.94
C LYS A 510 9.46 -40.77 -19.37
N THR A 511 8.21 -40.60 -19.80
CA THR A 511 7.90 -40.15 -21.17
C THR A 511 8.48 -38.78 -21.46
N VAL A 512 8.42 -37.84 -20.53
CA VAL A 512 9.07 -36.53 -20.69
C VAL A 512 10.58 -36.68 -20.82
N ARG A 513 11.24 -37.48 -19.97
CA ARG A 513 12.68 -37.78 -20.13
C ARG A 513 13.00 -38.35 -21.51
N ASP A 514 12.23 -39.33 -21.96
CA ASP A 514 12.48 -40.04 -23.22
C ASP A 514 12.25 -39.11 -24.42
N TYR A 515 11.24 -38.24 -24.33
CA TYR A 515 11.02 -37.16 -25.30
C TYR A 515 12.23 -36.23 -25.38
N LEU A 516 12.71 -35.71 -24.23
CA LEU A 516 13.86 -34.81 -24.19
C LEU A 516 15.10 -35.45 -24.85
N LYS A 517 15.41 -36.71 -24.49
CA LYS A 517 16.54 -37.44 -25.08
C LYS A 517 16.41 -37.62 -26.59
N ALA A 518 15.22 -37.95 -27.08
CA ALA A 518 14.99 -38.19 -28.51
C ALA A 518 15.07 -36.90 -29.36
N HIS A 519 14.83 -35.73 -28.77
CA HIS A 519 14.71 -34.46 -29.49
C HIS A 519 15.92 -33.53 -29.28
N GLY A 520 17.08 -34.10 -28.91
CA GLY A 520 18.36 -33.37 -28.89
C GLY A 520 18.59 -32.53 -27.64
N PHE A 521 18.02 -32.93 -26.49
CA PHE A 521 18.43 -32.38 -25.19
C PHE A 521 19.92 -32.69 -24.91
N PRO A 522 20.67 -31.79 -24.23
CA PRO A 522 22.07 -32.03 -23.88
C PRO A 522 22.28 -33.38 -23.17
N ASP A 523 23.39 -34.06 -23.45
CA ASP A 523 23.72 -35.36 -22.86
C ASP A 523 24.17 -35.20 -21.39
N VAL A 524 23.19 -35.09 -20.50
CA VAL A 524 23.37 -34.87 -19.06
C VAL A 524 22.52 -35.89 -18.29
N PRO A 525 22.91 -36.27 -17.06
CA PRO A 525 22.14 -37.22 -16.26
C PRO A 525 20.71 -36.70 -15.99
N ILE A 526 19.69 -37.44 -16.45
CA ILE A 526 18.28 -37.12 -16.19
C ILE A 526 17.70 -38.15 -15.20
N LYS A 527 17.38 -37.69 -13.99
CA LYS A 527 16.69 -38.47 -12.96
C LYS A 527 15.18 -38.34 -13.12
N VAL A 528 14.44 -39.45 -12.95
CA VAL A 528 12.98 -39.47 -12.98
C VAL A 528 12.42 -39.80 -11.60
N VAL A 529 11.41 -39.06 -11.17
CA VAL A 529 10.73 -39.26 -9.89
C VAL A 529 9.22 -39.17 -10.10
N GLY A 530 8.46 -40.17 -9.68
CA GLY A 530 7.01 -40.07 -9.50
C GLY A 530 6.68 -39.69 -8.06
N LYS A 531 5.81 -38.71 -7.85
CA LYS A 531 5.41 -38.25 -6.51
C LYS A 531 3.92 -38.44 -6.21
N ALA A 532 3.14 -39.05 -7.11
CA ALA A 532 1.70 -39.17 -6.96
C ALA A 532 1.08 -37.80 -6.57
N ASP A 533 0.26 -37.76 -5.53
CA ASP A 533 -0.42 -36.58 -5.00
C ASP A 533 0.37 -35.82 -3.91
N ALA A 534 1.66 -36.14 -3.71
CA ALA A 534 2.51 -35.41 -2.78
C ALA A 534 2.79 -33.97 -3.26
N ASP A 535 3.07 -33.07 -2.32
CA ASP A 535 3.32 -31.64 -2.56
C ASP A 535 2.23 -30.96 -3.44
N PRO A 536 0.95 -30.94 -3.01
CA PRO A 536 -0.14 -30.35 -3.78
C PRO A 536 0.01 -28.82 -3.89
N ILE A 537 -0.26 -28.27 -5.06
CA ILE A 537 -0.38 -26.81 -5.30
C ILE A 537 -1.71 -26.31 -4.74
N VAL A 538 -2.78 -27.09 -4.92
CA VAL A 538 -4.11 -26.82 -4.40
C VAL A 538 -4.45 -27.91 -3.38
N ASP A 539 -4.69 -27.50 -2.14
CA ASP A 539 -5.08 -28.44 -1.08
C ASP A 539 -6.42 -29.11 -1.41
N SER A 540 -6.47 -30.44 -1.32
CA SER A 540 -7.63 -31.27 -1.57
C SER A 540 -8.84 -30.86 -0.74
N ALA A 541 -8.63 -30.37 0.50
CA ALA A 541 -9.72 -29.88 1.35
C ALA A 541 -10.44 -28.65 0.77
N THR A 542 -9.74 -27.85 -0.04
CA THR A 542 -10.30 -26.66 -0.71
C THR A 542 -11.26 -27.06 -1.83
N CYS A 543 -11.01 -28.19 -2.49
CA CYS A 543 -11.82 -28.69 -3.61
C CYS A 543 -12.90 -29.71 -3.20
N ALA A 544 -12.77 -30.35 -2.03
CA ALA A 544 -13.60 -31.48 -1.61
C ALA A 544 -15.12 -31.21 -1.49
N LYS A 545 -15.53 -29.94 -1.40
CA LYS A 545 -16.95 -29.55 -1.30
C LYS A 545 -17.60 -29.24 -2.64
N LEU A 546 -16.85 -29.34 -3.74
CA LEU A 546 -17.34 -29.05 -5.08
C LEU A 546 -17.97 -30.31 -5.70
N PRO A 547 -18.99 -30.16 -6.58
CA PRO A 547 -19.46 -31.26 -7.43
C PRO A 547 -18.32 -31.89 -8.24
N LYS A 548 -18.40 -33.20 -8.54
CA LYS A 548 -17.29 -33.97 -9.12
C LYS A 548 -16.61 -33.32 -10.33
N ALA A 549 -17.37 -32.76 -11.27
CA ALA A 549 -16.82 -32.08 -12.44
C ALA A 549 -16.07 -30.78 -12.10
N GLN A 550 -16.53 -30.04 -11.08
CA GLN A 550 -15.87 -28.83 -10.60
C GLN A 550 -14.67 -29.16 -9.70
N GLU A 551 -14.72 -30.25 -8.96
CA GLU A 551 -13.60 -30.80 -8.18
C GLU A 551 -12.41 -31.15 -9.09
N ILE A 552 -12.65 -31.88 -10.20
CA ILE A 552 -11.61 -32.25 -11.17
C ILE A 552 -10.93 -31.00 -11.76
N ASN A 553 -11.70 -29.96 -12.05
CA ASN A 553 -11.18 -28.68 -12.55
C ASN A 553 -10.43 -27.87 -11.47
N CYS A 554 -10.89 -27.94 -10.22
CA CYS A 554 -10.22 -27.30 -9.08
C CYS A 554 -8.84 -27.93 -8.80
N LEU A 555 -8.74 -29.25 -8.93
CA LEU A 555 -7.49 -30.01 -8.72
C LEU A 555 -6.54 -30.00 -9.93
N GLN A 556 -6.95 -29.39 -11.05
CA GLN A 556 -6.18 -29.30 -12.29
C GLN A 556 -4.72 -28.87 -12.07
N PRO A 557 -4.38 -27.87 -11.23
CA PRO A 557 -2.99 -27.46 -11.02
C PRO A 557 -2.10 -28.54 -10.38
N ASN A 558 -2.67 -29.51 -9.65
CA ASN A 558 -1.89 -30.59 -9.04
C ASN A 558 -1.39 -31.59 -10.08
N ARG A 559 -2.13 -31.79 -11.18
CA ARG A 559 -1.73 -32.64 -12.31
C ARG A 559 -0.67 -31.94 -13.15
N ARG A 560 0.60 -32.18 -12.84
CA ARG A 560 1.74 -31.48 -13.47
C ARG A 560 2.98 -32.37 -13.60
N VAL A 561 3.91 -31.94 -14.44
CA VAL A 561 5.28 -32.45 -14.49
C VAL A 561 6.23 -31.28 -14.28
N GLU A 562 7.19 -31.44 -13.39
CA GLU A 562 8.22 -30.44 -13.11
C GLU A 562 9.56 -30.92 -13.68
N VAL A 563 10.28 -30.03 -14.37
CA VAL A 563 11.65 -30.29 -14.84
C VAL A 563 12.60 -29.34 -14.13
N LEU A 564 13.51 -29.90 -13.34
CA LEU A 564 14.50 -29.20 -12.55
C LEU A 564 15.84 -29.31 -13.26
N LEU A 565 16.36 -28.19 -13.76
CA LEU A 565 17.69 -28.09 -14.37
C LEU A 565 18.69 -27.65 -13.31
N HIS A 566 19.71 -28.45 -13.03
CA HIS A 566 20.72 -28.17 -12.00
C HIS A 566 22.05 -27.75 -12.60
N GLY A 567 22.72 -26.79 -11.98
CA GLY A 567 24.05 -26.33 -12.41
C GLY A 567 24.01 -25.51 -13.70
N VAL A 568 22.93 -24.76 -13.89
CA VAL A 568 22.74 -23.78 -14.97
C VAL A 568 23.43 -22.45 -14.70
#